data_AF-A0A0F5JFL1-F1
#
_entry.id   AF-A0A0F5JFL1-F1
#
_cell.length_a   1.000
_cell.length_b   1.000
_cell.length_c   1.000
_cell.angle_alpha   90.00
_cell.angle_beta   90.00
_cell.angle_gamma   90.00
#
_symmetry.space_group_name_H-M   'P 1'
#
loop_
_entity.id
_entity.type
_entity.pdbx_description
1 polymer ?
#
loop_
_entity_poly.entity_id
_entity_poly.type
_entity_poly.pdbx_seq_one_letter_code
_entity_poly.pdbx_strand_id
1 'polypeptide(L)' 'MNDLLRTRFFILLADTSQEVINTEMQDAYEDFVKQIVTISNSEDYTHIFRMLNLTRIEIAPLKGLYQDGQGEKCA' A
#
# COMPACT_ATOMS: atom_id res chain seq x y z
N MET A 1 -3.80 7.01 -14.62
CA MET A 1 -3.54 7.12 -13.17
C MET A 1 -3.75 5.73 -12.58
N ASN A 2 -2.90 5.25 -11.68
CA ASN A 2 -3.05 3.91 -11.09
C ASN A 2 -4.19 3.94 -10.06
N ASP A 3 -5.25 3.18 -10.29
CA ASP A 3 -6.43 3.19 -9.42
C ASP A 3 -6.14 2.61 -8.02
N LEU A 4 -5.14 1.72 -7.90
CA LEU A 4 -4.68 1.21 -6.60
C LEU A 4 -4.08 2.31 -5.70
N LEU A 5 -3.42 3.32 -6.29
CA LEU A 5 -2.83 4.44 -5.53
C LEU A 5 -3.87 5.46 -5.06
N ARG A 6 -5.11 5.37 -5.56
CA ARG A 6 -6.22 6.24 -5.15
C ARG A 6 -7.09 5.61 -4.06
N THR A 7 -6.71 4.43 -3.58
CA THR A 7 -7.45 3.73 -2.54
C THR A 7 -7.36 4.45 -1.20
N ARG A 8 -8.35 4.20 -0.34
CA ARG A 8 -8.39 4.72 1.03
C ARG A 8 -7.09 4.41 1.79
N PHE A 9 -6.46 3.28 1.52
CA PHE A 9 -5.18 2.90 2.12
C PHE A 9 -4.08 3.95 1.88
N PHE A 10 -3.86 4.36 0.63
CA PHE A 10 -2.86 5.38 0.31
C PHE A 10 -3.27 6.78 0.77
N ILE A 11 -4.56 7.09 0.79
CA ILE A 11 -5.06 8.35 1.33
C ILE A 11 -4.72 8.45 2.82
N LEU A 12 -5.00 7.40 3.60
CA LEU A 12 -4.68 7.36 5.03
C LEU A 12 -3.18 7.37 5.31
N LEU A 13 -2.36 6.75 4.44
CA LEU A 13 -0.89 6.83 4.56
C LEU A 13 -0.35 8.24 4.28
N ALA A 14 -0.96 8.98 3.37
CA ALA A 14 -0.52 10.32 2.98
C ALA A 14 -1.05 11.42 3.90
N ASP A 15 -2.21 11.21 4.54
CA ASP A 15 -2.84 12.19 5.42
C ASP A 15 -2.22 12.15 6.81
N THR A 16 -1.19 12.98 7.02
CA THR A 16 -0.49 13.11 8.30
C THR A 16 -1.26 13.93 9.33
N SER A 17 -2.43 14.48 8.99
CA SER A 17 -3.19 15.40 9.85
C SER A 17 -4.25 14.71 10.70
N GLN A 18 -4.59 13.46 10.37
CA GLN A 18 -5.64 12.70 11.04
C GLN A 18 -5.03 11.64 11.97
N GLU A 19 -5.53 11.57 13.21
CA GLU A 19 -5.27 10.42 14.08
C GLU A 19 -6.00 9.21 13.48
N VAL A 20 -5.28 8.42 12.68
CA VAL A 20 -5.82 7.21 12.08
C VAL A 20 -5.88 6.13 13.15
N ILE A 21 -7.09 5.71 13.51
CA ILE A 21 -7.29 4.57 14.41
C ILE A 21 -6.89 3.27 13.70
N ASN A 22 -6.25 2.36 14.42
CA ASN A 22 -5.72 1.10 13.86
C ASN A 22 -6.78 0.29 13.07
N THR A 23 -8.04 0.32 13.52
CA THR A 23 -9.15 -0.36 12.84
C THR A 23 -9.44 0.23 11.46
N GLU A 24 -9.43 1.55 11.32
CA GLU A 24 -9.65 2.22 10.04
C GLU A 24 -8.51 1.91 9.05
N MET A 25 -7.27 1.89 9.55
CA MET A 25 -6.11 1.53 8.74
C MET A 25 -6.17 0.06 8.29
N GLN A 26 -6.56 -0.84 9.19
CA GLN A 26 -6.73 -2.25 8.88
C GLN A 26 -7.83 -2.47 7.84
N ASP A 27 -9.01 -1.87 8.03
CA ASP A 27 -10.12 -1.97 7.08
C ASP A 27 -9.70 -1.48 5.68
N ALA A 28 -9.01 -0.34 5.61
CA ALA A 28 -8.51 0.20 4.36
C ALA A 28 -7.47 -0.70 3.68
N TYR A 29 -6.59 -1.33 4.46
CA TYR A 29 -5.63 -2.32 3.95
C TYR A 29 -6.32 -3.57 3.40
N GLU A 30 -7.31 -4.12 4.12
CA GLU A 30 -8.07 -5.29 3.66
C GLU A 30 -8.79 -5.01 2.33
N ASP A 31 -9.42 -3.83 2.20
CA ASP A 31 -10.07 -3.43 0.96
C ASP A 31 -9.07 -3.20 -0.18
N PHE A 32 -7.90 -2.64 0.11
CA PHE A 32 -6.82 -2.51 -0.87
C PHE A 32 -6.35 -3.88 -1.40
N VAL A 33 -6.18 -4.86 -0.52
CA VAL A 33 -5.83 -6.24 -0.91
C VAL A 33 -6.93 -6.87 -1.79
N LYS A 34 -8.22 -6.68 -1.44
CA LYS A 34 -9.34 -7.15 -2.27
C LYS A 34 -9.27 -6.57 -3.68
N GLN A 35 -8.97 -5.28 -3.82
CA GLN A 35 -8.85 -4.64 -5.13
C GLN A 35 -7.68 -5.22 -5.95
N ILE A 36 -6.52 -5.47 -5.32
CA ILE A 36 -5.40 -6.18 -5.98
C ILE A 36 -5.85 -7.53 -6.53
N VAL A 37 -6.59 -8.31 -5.73
CA VAL A 37 -7.12 -9.62 -6.15
C VAL A 37 -8.07 -9.46 -7.32
N THR A 38 -9.02 -8.52 -7.26
CA THR A 38 -9.97 -8.25 -8.34
C THR A 38 -9.26 -7.90 -9.65
N ILE A 39 -8.28 -7.00 -9.60
CA ILE A 39 -7.46 -6.62 -10.76
C ILE A 39 -6.73 -7.82 -11.34
N SER A 40 -6.13 -8.64 -10.48
CA SER A 40 -5.29 -9.77 -10.87
C SER A 40 -6.07 -10.88 -11.56
N ASN A 41 -7.41 -10.88 -11.45
CA ASN A 41 -8.30 -11.83 -12.13
C ASN A 41 -8.71 -11.37 -13.55
N SER A 42 -8.23 -10.22 -14.02
CA SER A 42 -8.44 -9.76 -15.40
C SER A 42 -7.55 -10.51 -16.41
N GLU A 43 -7.96 -10.55 -17.68
CA GLU A 43 -7.14 -11.10 -18.77
C GLU A 43 -6.14 -10.09 -19.36
N ASP A 44 -6.23 -8.80 -18.98
CA ASP A 44 -5.28 -7.77 -19.43
C ASP A 44 -3.98 -7.80 -18.61
N TYR A 45 -3.14 -8.79 -18.90
CA TYR A 45 -1.87 -9.01 -18.22
C TYR A 45 -0.90 -7.82 -18.31
N THR A 46 -0.93 -7.06 -19.41
CA THR A 46 -0.07 -5.88 -19.56
C THR A 46 -0.49 -4.79 -18.60
N HIS A 47 -1.80 -4.56 -18.50
CA HIS A 47 -2.35 -3.62 -17.54
C HIS A 47 -2.10 -4.07 -16.09
N ILE A 48 -2.36 -5.35 -15.77
CA ILE A 48 -2.09 -5.92 -14.44
C ILE A 48 -0.63 -5.72 -14.05
N PHE A 49 0.31 -6.13 -14.91
CA PHE A 49 1.74 -6.04 -14.62
C PHE A 49 2.19 -4.60 -14.37
N ARG A 50 1.74 -3.66 -15.21
CA ARG A 50 2.05 -2.24 -15.04
C ARG A 50 1.50 -1.71 -13.71
N MET A 51 0.26 -2.06 -13.38
CA MET A 51 -0.39 -1.56 -12.18
C MET A 51 0.24 -2.12 -10.91
N LEU A 52 0.52 -3.43 -10.86
CA LEU A 52 1.19 -4.07 -9.73
C LEU A 52 2.63 -3.55 -9.54
N ASN A 53 3.38 -3.35 -10.63
CA ASN A 53 4.74 -2.81 -10.52
C ASN A 53 4.77 -1.37 -9.99
N LEU A 54 3.88 -0.50 -10.49
CA LEU A 54 3.78 0.86 -9.98
C LEU A 54 3.43 0.85 -8.48
N THR A 55 2.43 0.05 -8.08
CA THR A 55 2.06 -0.10 -6.67
C THR A 55 3.22 -0.62 -5.82
N ARG A 56 4.00 -1.58 -6.31
CA ARG A 56 5.20 -2.09 -5.62
C ARG A 56 6.26 -1.01 -5.43
N ILE A 57 6.50 -0.16 -6.45
CA ILE A 57 7.47 0.93 -6.37
C ILE A 57 7.09 1.92 -5.26
N GLU A 58 5.81 2.28 -5.16
CA GLU A 58 5.34 3.21 -4.13
C GLU A 58 5.39 2.62 -2.71
N ILE A 59 5.22 1.30 -2.56
CA ILE A 59 5.28 0.62 -1.25
C ILE A 59 6.72 0.32 -0.81
N ALA A 60 7.65 0.13 -1.75
CA ALA A 60 9.03 -0.26 -1.45
C ALA A 60 9.74 0.63 -0.40
N PRO A 61 9.59 1.97 -0.40
CA PRO A 61 10.17 2.84 0.62
C PRO A 61 9.68 2.53 2.04
N LEU A 62 8.42 2.12 2.22
CA LEU A 62 7.86 1.78 3.53
C LEU A 62 8.64 0.63 4.18
N LYS A 63 9.08 -0.34 3.39
CA LYS A 63 9.89 -1.45 3.90
C LYS A 63 11.22 -0.98 4.48
N GLY A 64 11.88 -0.01 3.85
CA GLY A 64 13.14 0.56 4.37
C GLY A 64 12.94 1.29 5.69
N LEU A 65 11.90 2.13 5.78
CA LEU A 65 11.59 2.92 6.97
C LEU A 65 11.42 2.08 8.25
N TYR A 66 10.79 0.91 8.16
CA TYR A 66 10.54 0.05 9.33
C TYR A 66 11.61 -1.02 9.56
N GLN A 67 12.45 -1.34 8.57
CA GLN A 67 13.55 -2.29 8.74
C GLN A 67 14.79 -1.65 9.38
N ASP A 68 15.08 -0.39 9.06
CA ASP A 68 16.23 0.33 9.64
C ASP A 68 15.96 0.74 11.11
N GLY A 69 14.69 0.91 11.51
CA GLY A 69 14.28 1.22 12.89
C GLY A 69 14.32 0.05 13.89
N GLN A 70 14.53 -1.19 13.42
CA GLN A 70 14.72 -2.36 14.30
C GLN A 70 16.20 -2.71 14.53
N GLY A 71 17.13 -1.89 14.00
CA GLY A 71 18.57 -2.18 13.94
C GLY A 71 19.47 -1.55 15.00
N GLU A 72 19.01 -0.57 15.79
CA GLU A 72 19.80 -0.07 16.92
C GLU A 72 19.28 -0.67 18.23
N LYS A 73 19.78 -1.87 18.54
CA LYS A 73 19.96 -2.25 19.93
C LYS A 73 20.99 -1.27 20.51
N CYS A 74 20.52 -0.27 21.25
CA CYS A 74 21.40 0.52 22.11
C CYS A 74 22.25 -0.44 22.94
N ALA A 75 23.57 -0.28 22.85
CA ALA A 75 24.54 -0.93 23.73
C ALA A 75 24.37 -0.41 25.17
#